data_AF-A0A966J1U8-F1
#
_entry.id   AF-A0A966J1U8-F1
#
_cell.length_a   1.000
_cell.length_b   1.000
_cell.length_c   1.000
_cell.angle_alpha   90.00
_cell.angle_beta   90.00
_cell.angle_gamma   90.00
#
_symmetry.space_group_name_H-M   'P 1'
#
loop_
_entity.id
_entity.type
_entity.pdbx_description
1 polymer ?
#
loop_
_entity_poly.entity_id
_entity_poly.type
_entity_poly.pdbx_seq_one_letter_code
_entity_poly.pdbx_strand_id
1 'polypeptide(L)' 'MNADTSWLNRWRTPPPEEVMGHRIEEPRLTRMAWVWGMVILGGPILLLGMAIDGVIQLITGQCTGVWCWF' A
#
# COMPACT_ATOMS: atom_id res chain seq x y z
N MET A 1 17.47 36.81 -9.35
CA MET A 1 16.45 35.76 -9.58
C MET A 1 16.72 34.65 -8.57
N ASN A 2 15.96 34.59 -7.48
CA ASN A 2 16.09 33.53 -6.48
C ASN A 2 15.14 32.40 -6.86
N ALA A 3 15.68 31.19 -7.08
CA ALA A 3 14.86 30.02 -7.37
C ALA A 3 14.18 29.57 -6.06
N ASP A 4 12.85 29.59 -6.04
CA ASP A 4 12.07 29.03 -4.94
C ASP A 4 12.28 27.53 -4.88
N THR A 5 13.15 27.08 -3.97
CA THR A 5 13.43 25.67 -3.68
C THR A 5 12.34 25.02 -2.82
N SER A 6 11.19 25.67 -2.65
CA SER A 6 10.08 25.21 -1.80
C SER A 6 9.50 23.87 -2.25
N TRP A 7 9.44 23.62 -3.57
CA TRP A 7 8.93 22.37 -4.13
C TRP A 7 9.88 21.18 -3.90
N LEU A 8 11.19 21.42 -3.83
CA LEU A 8 12.18 20.39 -3.50
C LEU A 8 12.08 19.97 -2.04
N ASN A 9 11.75 20.91 -1.15
CA ASN A 9 11.59 20.64 0.28
C ASN A 9 10.34 19.82 0.61
N ARG A 10 9.39 19.66 -0.33
CA ARG A 10 8.17 18.83 -0.19
C ARG A 10 8.48 17.37 0.15
N TRP A 11 9.62 16.86 -0.36
CA TRP A 11 10.02 15.46 -0.27
C TRP A 11 11.10 15.20 0.78
N ARG A 12 11.46 16.21 1.57
CA ARG A 12 12.43 16.04 2.64
C ARG A 12 11.78 15.26 3.79
N THR A 13 12.41 14.15 4.18
CA THR A 13 12.02 13.42 5.40
C THR A 13 12.12 14.36 6.60
N PRO A 14 11.13 14.33 7.51
CA PRO A 14 11.17 15.18 8.69
C PRO A 14 12.45 14.89 9.50
N PRO A 15 13.03 15.91 10.15
CA PRO A 15 14.15 15.69 11.05
C PRO A 15 13.74 14.69 12.15
N PRO A 16 14.71 13.92 12.70
CA PRO A 16 14.42 12.94 13.74
C PRO A 16 13.70 13.61 14.91
N GLU A 17 12.57 13.03 15.31
CA GLU A 17 11.72 13.59 16.35
C GLU A 17 12.24 13.18 17.73
N GLU A 18 12.41 14.16 18.60
CA GLU A 18 12.81 13.95 19.99
C GLU A 18 11.63 14.25 20.91
N VAL A 19 11.29 13.27 21.74
CA VAL A 19 10.24 13.41 22.74
C VAL A 19 10.90 13.32 24.11
N MET A 20 10.71 14.33 24.95
CA MET A 20 11.29 14.43 26.30
C MET A 20 12.82 14.26 26.36
N GLY A 21 13.55 14.68 25.31
CA GLY A 21 15.01 14.56 25.25
C GLY A 21 15.52 13.15 24.95
N HIS A 22 14.64 12.26 24.45
CA HIS A 22 15.03 10.97 23.89
C HIS A 22 14.70 10.93 22.40
N ARG A 23 15.69 10.53 21.60
CA ARG A 23 15.53 10.31 20.17
C ARG A 23 14.71 9.04 19.95
N ILE A 24 13.58 9.18 19.27
CA ILE A 24 12.74 8.03 18.90
C ILE A 24 13.44 7.22 17.82
N GLU A 25 13.38 5.90 17.94
CA GLU A 25 13.97 5.02 16.95
C GLU A 25 13.25 5.17 15.60
N GLU A 26 14.06 5.22 14.53
CA GLU A 26 13.60 5.42 13.17
C GLU A 26 12.68 4.26 12.73
N PRO A 27 11.62 4.53 11.95
CA PRO A 27 10.70 3.48 11.51
C PRO A 27 11.46 2.42 10.70
N ARG A 28 11.57 1.21 11.25
CA ARG A 28 12.24 0.09 10.59
C ARG A 28 11.23 -0.77 9.85
N LEU A 29 11.60 -1.19 8.64
CA LEU A 29 10.81 -2.13 7.87
C LEU A 29 10.93 -3.52 8.48
N THR A 30 9.95 -3.89 9.31
CA THR A 30 9.88 -5.21 9.94
C THR A 30 9.18 -6.22 9.02
N ARG A 31 9.36 -7.52 9.27
CA ARG A 31 8.59 -8.57 8.58
C ARG A 31 7.09 -8.38 8.76
N MET A 32 6.67 -7.92 9.94
CA MET A 32 5.27 -7.64 10.24
C MET A 32 4.75 -6.49 9.38
N ALA A 33 5.55 -5.44 9.15
CA ALA A 33 5.20 -4.36 8.24
C ALA A 33 4.98 -4.84 6.79
N TRP A 34 5.78 -5.80 6.32
CA TRP A 34 5.56 -6.43 5.01
C TRP A 34 4.25 -7.20 4.94
N VAL A 35 3.94 -8.00 5.96
CA VAL A 35 2.68 -8.75 6.02
C VAL A 35 1.49 -7.79 5.98
N TRP A 36 1.51 -6.74 6.80
CA TRP A 36 0.47 -5.72 6.77
C TRP A 36 0.39 -4.99 5.43
N GLY A 37 1.54 -4.69 4.80
CA GLY A 37 1.57 -4.13 3.45
C GLY A 37 0.86 -5.02 2.44
N MET A 38 1.09 -6.34 2.47
CA MET A 38 0.40 -7.29 1.60
C MET A 38 -1.10 -7.38 1.90
N VAL A 39 -1.52 -7.32 3.16
CA VAL A 39 -2.95 -7.35 3.51
C VAL A 39 -3.65 -6.07 3.05
N ILE A 40 -3.04 -4.91 3.32
CA ILE A 40 -3.63 -3.60 3.03
C ILE A 40 -3.65 -3.31 1.54
N LEU A 41 -2.62 -3.70 0.79
CA LEU A 41 -2.54 -3.45 -0.66
C LEU A 41 -3.09 -4.64 -1.46
N GLY A 42 -2.67 -5.85 -1.12
CA GLY A 42 -3.10 -7.07 -1.80
C GLY A 42 -4.56 -7.40 -1.53
N GLY A 43 -5.08 -7.14 -0.33
CA GLY A 43 -6.49 -7.38 0.01
C GLY A 43 -7.47 -6.66 -0.94
N PRO A 44 -7.38 -5.33 -1.12
CA PRO A 44 -8.22 -4.60 -2.07
C PRO A 44 -8.04 -5.05 -3.52
N ILE A 45 -6.82 -5.35 -3.95
CA ILE A 45 -6.54 -5.83 -5.31
C ILE A 45 -7.21 -7.18 -5.53
N LEU A 46 -7.09 -8.11 -4.58
CA LEU A 46 -7.73 -9.43 -4.64
C LEU A 46 -9.25 -9.31 -4.61
N LEU A 47 -9.79 -8.48 -3.73
CA LEU A 47 -11.24 -8.26 -3.63
C LEU A 47 -11.80 -7.68 -4.94
N LEU A 48 -11.11 -6.71 -5.54
CA LEU A 48 -11.48 -6.13 -6.83
C LEU A 48 -11.40 -7.17 -7.95
N GLY A 49 -10.31 -7.95 -8.01
CA GLY A 49 -10.13 -9.01 -8.99
C GLY A 49 -11.24 -10.07 -8.88
N MET A 50 -11.54 -10.53 -7.67
CA MET A 50 -12.64 -11.48 -7.43
C MET A 50 -14.01 -10.93 -7.84
N ALA A 51 -14.27 -9.64 -7.60
CA ALA A 51 -15.50 -9.01 -8.04
C ALA A 51 -15.59 -8.96 -9.58
N ILE A 52 -14.51 -8.60 -10.27
CA ILE A 52 -14.44 -8.58 -11.73
C ILE A 52 -14.65 -9.98 -12.30
N ASP A 53 -13.98 -10.99 -11.75
CA ASP A 53 -14.13 -12.38 -12.17
C ASP A 53 -15.59 -12.85 -12.03
N GLY A 54 -16.25 -12.49 -10.92
CA GLY A 54 -17.68 -12.78 -10.71
C GLY A 54 -18.60 -12.11 -11.72
N VAL A 55 -18.32 -10.86 -12.11
CA VAL A 55 -19.08 -10.17 -13.18
C VAL A 55 -18.89 -10.88 -14.52
N ILE A 56 -17.66 -11.26 -14.86
CA ILE A 56 -17.37 -11.98 -16.10
C ILE A 56 -18.11 -13.32 -16.13
N GLN A 57 -18.10 -14.06 -15.02
CA GLN A 57 -18.82 -15.32 -14.88
C GLN A 57 -20.33 -15.13 -15.06
N LEU A 58 -20.90 -14.08 -14.47
CA LEU A 58 -22.33 -13.78 -14.61
C LEU A 58 -22.73 -13.50 -16.06
N ILE A 59 -21.84 -12.88 -16.85
CA ILE A 59 -22.10 -12.52 -18.25
C ILE A 59 -21.85 -13.71 -19.20
N THR A 60 -20.74 -14.40 -19.03
CA THR A 60 -20.28 -15.43 -19.98
C THR A 60 -20.78 -16.84 -19.63
N GLY A 61 -21.20 -17.05 -18.38
CA GLY A 61 -21.52 -18.37 -17.85
C GLY A 61 -20.30 -19.29 -17.69
N GLN A 62 -19.09 -18.80 -17.99
CA GLN A 62 -17.87 -19.58 -17.88
C GLN A 62 -17.11 -19.22 -16.61
N CYS A 63 -16.63 -20.24 -15.91
CA CYS A 63 -15.79 -20.06 -14.74
C CYS A 63 -14.44 -19.44 -15.17
N THR A 64 -14.05 -18.30 -14.59
CA THR A 64 -12.72 -17.67 -14.78
C THR A 64 -12.11 -17.23 -13.45
N GLY A 65 -10.78 -17.23 -13.35
CA GLY A 65 -10.05 -16.63 -12.23
C GLY A 65 -9.94 -17.49 -10.97
N VAL A 66 -9.84 -16.84 -9.80
CA VAL A 66 -9.61 -17.53 -8.50
C VAL A 66 -10.76 -18.47 -8.14
N TRP A 67 -11.97 -18.15 -8.58
CA TRP A 67 -13.18 -18.96 -8.39
C TRP A 67 -13.19 -20.30 -9.14
N CYS A 68 -12.27 -20.52 -10.08
CA CYS A 68 -12.16 -21.82 -10.77
C CYS A 68 -11.35 -22.85 -10.00
N TRP A 69 -10.57 -22.41 -9.01
CA TRP A 69 -9.68 -23.28 -8.25
C TRP A 69 -10.35 -23.85 -7.00
N PHE A 70 -11.51 -23.31 -6.61
CA PHE A 70 -12.38 -23.75 -5.52
C PHE A 70 -13.69 -24.30 -6.07
#